data_AF-A0A7V2IQE6-F1
#
_entry.id   AF-A0A7V2IQE6-F1
#
_cell.length_a   1.000
_cell.length_b   1.000
_cell.length_c   1.000
_cell.angle_alpha   90.00
_cell.angle_beta   90.00
_cell.angle_gamma   90.00
#
_symmetry.space_group_name_H-M   'P 1'
#
loop_
_entity.id
_entity.type
_entity.pdbx_description
1 polymer ?
#
loop_
_entity_poly.entity_id
_entity_poly.type
_entity_poly.pdbx_seq_one_letter_code
_entity_poly.pdbx_strand_id
1 'polypeptide(L)'
;MNPPRYYLLTVCALVLAIAGVSQAAFIVEAHSSGRANANFDGVGNASLRSWAVGTKATNSLFSGTGAAGSTDTYIFSYTPGVDLDNWSFNPGDDLGNGRTATGMIGGETGFYNVYITWPPSTNVTATCTITITCDGEDIVHEAVDMNTGQTGSPGGNNAWWCIAERVELTAGKTYTVTQTADAWTYVAMRSHGVMWEADEPILVPVTITESDGSTEVEEGGPSDSYTVVLDQQPTSLVYITAKVHDDPNQVSLNGKPAGEAVVLTFTPDNWDVPQEITVTAVDDSLVEYDHTVLIRHASDANDVQGSGAGDPAFVDGFAGYVKVYITDNDAPGVRISQTDGSTVVSEAGHTDTYLVWLLFPPTDNVTVTITVASAGEPPLAQLAVDTGAGPAESAELVFTPDNWDVPQVVTVSAVDDDVLEYVHTSTISHSVSSVDGGYDGIAVDDLVVTIEDDECGAWGYQETDYNQDCVVNLADFAHFAELWLLCTQPYGEGCDDLR
;
A
#
# COMPACT_ATOMS: atom_id res chain seq x y z
N MET A 1 13.08 -57.90 -28.69
CA MET A 1 13.29 -56.44 -28.50
C MET A 1 12.13 -55.95 -27.64
N ASN A 2 12.37 -55.81 -26.34
CA ASN A 2 11.44 -55.19 -25.39
C ASN A 2 12.02 -53.81 -25.04
N PRO A 3 11.25 -52.71 -25.10
CA PRO A 3 11.71 -51.43 -24.58
C PRO A 3 11.52 -51.37 -23.05
N PRO A 4 12.31 -50.54 -22.34
CA PRO A 4 12.27 -50.46 -20.89
C PRO A 4 11.11 -49.57 -20.40
N ARG A 5 10.60 -49.90 -19.22
CA ARG A 5 9.59 -49.14 -18.47
C ARG A 5 10.26 -48.02 -17.69
N TYR A 6 9.74 -46.80 -17.80
CA TYR A 6 9.99 -45.72 -16.84
C TYR A 6 8.74 -45.47 -16.00
N TYR A 7 8.94 -45.47 -14.68
CA TYR A 7 7.91 -45.30 -13.66
C TYR A 7 7.50 -43.82 -13.57
N LEU A 8 6.20 -43.53 -13.68
CA LEU A 8 5.64 -42.24 -13.27
C LEU A 8 5.50 -42.25 -11.73
N LEU A 9 6.26 -41.41 -11.05
CA LEU A 9 6.07 -41.14 -9.63
C LEU A 9 4.94 -40.10 -9.51
N THR A 10 3.75 -40.52 -9.09
CA THR A 10 2.68 -39.59 -8.71
C THR A 10 2.92 -39.17 -7.26
N VAL A 11 3.42 -37.95 -7.04
CA VAL A 11 3.45 -37.34 -5.70
C VAL A 11 2.07 -36.75 -5.44
N CYS A 12 1.27 -37.43 -4.63
CA CYS A 12 0.03 -36.90 -4.09
C CYS A 12 0.38 -35.92 -2.96
N ALA A 13 0.38 -34.62 -3.26
CA ALA A 13 0.41 -33.59 -2.22
C ALA A 13 -1.00 -33.52 -1.59
N LEU A 14 -1.15 -34.18 -0.44
CA LEU A 14 -2.34 -34.05 0.40
C LEU A 14 -2.23 -32.69 1.12
N VAL A 15 -2.78 -31.63 0.53
CA VAL A 15 -2.99 -30.36 1.23
C VAL A 15 -4.10 -30.60 2.26
N LEU A 16 -3.70 -30.72 3.52
CA LEU A 16 -4.62 -30.78 4.65
C LEU A 16 -5.13 -29.36 4.90
N ALA A 17 -6.19 -28.95 4.20
CA ALA A 17 -6.93 -27.75 4.54
C ALA A 17 -7.67 -28.00 5.87
N ILE A 18 -7.11 -27.50 6.97
CA ILE A 18 -7.86 -27.36 8.21
C ILE A 18 -8.83 -26.21 7.96
N ALA A 19 -10.05 -26.53 7.54
CA ALA A 19 -11.13 -25.56 7.48
C ALA A 19 -11.45 -25.14 8.92
N GLY A 20 -10.82 -24.06 9.39
CA GLY A 20 -11.38 -23.26 10.45
C GLY A 20 -12.78 -22.86 10.00
N VAL A 21 -13.78 -23.08 10.86
CA VAL A 21 -15.15 -22.69 10.56
C VAL A 21 -15.16 -21.17 10.57
N SER A 22 -15.11 -20.54 9.40
CA SER A 22 -15.19 -19.10 9.25
C SER A 22 -16.51 -18.63 9.83
N GLN A 23 -16.44 -17.73 10.79
CA GLN A 23 -17.60 -17.09 11.40
C GLN A 23 -18.12 -15.98 10.48
N ALA A 24 -19.41 -15.67 10.62
CA ALA A 24 -20.10 -14.73 9.74
C ALA A 24 -20.29 -13.33 10.36
N ALA A 25 -20.11 -13.24 11.68
CA ALA A 25 -20.31 -12.03 12.44
C ALA A 25 -19.47 -12.03 13.71
N PHE A 26 -19.20 -10.84 14.21
CA PHE A 26 -18.65 -10.61 15.53
C PHE A 26 -19.73 -10.09 16.48
N ILE A 27 -19.94 -10.79 17.59
CA ILE A 27 -20.92 -10.41 18.61
C ILE A 27 -20.18 -10.02 19.90
N VAL A 28 -20.34 -8.78 20.34
CA VAL A 28 -19.95 -8.34 21.69
C VAL A 28 -21.17 -8.42 22.59
N GLU A 29 -21.22 -9.38 23.52
CA GLU A 29 -22.36 -9.57 24.42
C GLU A 29 -21.99 -9.44 25.90
N ALA A 30 -22.95 -9.07 26.75
CA ALA A 30 -22.79 -8.96 28.19
C ALA A 30 -22.88 -10.33 28.90
N HIS A 31 -21.80 -10.82 29.50
CA HIS A 31 -21.72 -12.16 30.10
C HIS A 31 -22.40 -12.26 31.48
N SER A 32 -22.64 -13.48 31.97
CA SER A 32 -23.32 -13.78 33.24
C SER A 32 -22.69 -13.15 34.50
N SER A 33 -21.40 -12.81 34.45
CA SER A 33 -20.64 -12.09 35.48
C SER A 33 -20.75 -10.56 35.41
N GLY A 34 -21.45 -10.00 34.42
CA GLY A 34 -21.47 -8.55 34.15
C GLY A 34 -20.17 -8.02 33.53
N ARG A 35 -19.24 -8.90 33.14
CA ARG A 35 -18.00 -8.61 32.42
C ARG A 35 -17.80 -9.69 31.36
N ALA A 36 -17.73 -9.35 30.07
CA ALA A 36 -17.42 -10.29 29.00
C ALA A 36 -16.25 -9.80 28.17
N ASN A 37 -15.32 -10.72 27.88
CA ASN A 37 -14.11 -10.55 27.08
C ASN A 37 -13.21 -9.36 27.48
N ALA A 38 -11.96 -9.32 26.99
CA ALA A 38 -10.97 -8.34 27.44
C ALA A 38 -11.35 -6.86 27.19
N ASN A 39 -12.37 -6.61 26.36
CA ASN A 39 -12.69 -5.29 25.78
C ASN A 39 -14.02 -4.68 26.30
N PHE A 40 -14.47 -5.05 27.50
CA PHE A 40 -15.70 -4.49 28.12
C PHE A 40 -15.40 -3.85 29.50
N ASP A 41 -15.81 -2.60 29.71
CA ASP A 41 -15.73 -1.90 31.01
C ASP A 41 -17.13 -1.48 31.51
N GLY A 42 -17.56 -2.03 32.65
CA GLY A 42 -18.86 -1.72 33.25
C GLY A 42 -19.21 -2.52 34.53
N VAL A 43 -20.14 -2.00 35.33
CA VAL A 43 -20.64 -2.61 36.59
C VAL A 43 -22.16 -2.86 36.49
N GLY A 44 -22.59 -4.09 36.19
CA GLY A 44 -24.02 -4.44 36.04
C GLY A 44 -24.51 -5.49 37.04
N ASN A 45 -25.70 -5.25 37.62
CA ASN A 45 -26.47 -6.26 38.39
C ASN A 45 -27.47 -6.99 37.46
N ALA A 46 -27.70 -8.29 37.70
CA ALA A 46 -28.33 -9.23 36.77
C ALA A 46 -29.74 -8.83 36.24
N SER A 47 -29.95 -9.08 34.94
CA SER A 47 -31.20 -8.91 34.18
C SER A 47 -31.43 -10.11 33.22
N LEU A 48 -32.61 -10.17 32.58
CA LEU A 48 -33.09 -11.25 31.69
C LEU A 48 -32.21 -11.43 30.44
N ARG A 49 -32.21 -12.66 29.90
CA ARG A 49 -31.56 -13.04 28.63
C ARG A 49 -32.26 -12.41 27.42
N SER A 50 -31.49 -11.93 26.42
CA SER A 50 -32.00 -11.73 25.05
C SER A 50 -32.04 -13.07 24.31
N TRP A 51 -33.10 -13.28 23.53
CA TRP A 51 -33.28 -14.41 22.65
C TRP A 51 -32.94 -14.08 21.19
N ALA A 52 -32.27 -12.94 20.93
CA ALA A 52 -31.74 -12.65 19.61
C ALA A 52 -30.82 -13.80 19.17
N VAL A 53 -30.91 -14.17 17.89
CA VAL A 53 -30.15 -15.29 17.36
C VAL A 53 -28.64 -15.05 17.54
N GLY A 54 -27.90 -16.06 17.97
CA GLY A 54 -26.46 -15.96 18.21
C GLY A 54 -26.02 -15.48 19.60
N THR A 55 -26.92 -14.94 20.42
CA THR A 55 -26.58 -14.60 21.82
C THR A 55 -26.42 -15.86 22.67
N LYS A 56 -25.27 -15.99 23.33
CA LYS A 56 -24.94 -17.10 24.25
C LYS A 56 -25.08 -16.68 25.71
N ALA A 57 -25.00 -15.39 26.00
CA ALA A 57 -25.07 -14.88 27.36
C ALA A 57 -26.48 -15.01 27.99
N THR A 58 -26.50 -15.21 29.31
CA THR A 58 -27.75 -15.38 30.07
C THR A 58 -28.28 -14.09 30.68
N ASN A 59 -27.47 -13.02 30.73
CA ASN A 59 -27.80 -11.79 31.45
C ASN A 59 -27.69 -10.58 30.51
N SER A 60 -28.38 -9.48 30.84
CA SER A 60 -28.16 -8.18 30.18
C SER A 60 -27.52 -7.18 31.14
N LEU A 61 -26.93 -6.12 30.59
CA LEU A 61 -26.56 -4.93 31.34
C LEU A 61 -27.82 -4.17 31.75
N PHE A 62 -27.72 -3.63 32.95
CA PHE A 62 -28.75 -2.83 33.57
C PHE A 62 -28.09 -1.91 34.58
N SER A 63 -28.27 -0.62 34.40
CA SER A 63 -27.79 0.37 35.33
C SER A 63 -28.81 1.48 35.54
N GLY A 64 -28.78 1.95 36.78
CA GLY A 64 -29.22 3.25 37.22
C GLY A 64 -28.41 3.45 38.49
N THR A 65 -27.35 4.26 38.45
CA THR A 65 -26.41 4.40 39.59
C THR A 65 -27.09 4.73 40.91
N GLY A 66 -28.34 5.20 40.89
CA GLY A 66 -29.05 5.75 42.03
C GLY A 66 -28.42 7.04 42.57
N ALA A 67 -27.30 7.48 41.99
CA ALA A 67 -26.59 8.71 42.34
C ALA A 67 -27.10 9.84 41.43
N ALA A 68 -27.76 10.83 42.03
CA ALA A 68 -28.35 11.94 41.28
C ALA A 68 -27.28 12.68 40.44
N GLY A 69 -27.52 12.80 39.14
CA GLY A 69 -26.76 13.68 38.24
C GLY A 69 -25.73 13.02 37.31
N SER A 70 -25.61 11.69 37.26
CA SER A 70 -24.75 10.99 36.29
C SER A 70 -25.56 10.06 35.40
N THR A 71 -25.46 10.21 34.07
CA THR A 71 -25.99 9.22 33.12
C THR A 71 -25.03 8.04 33.01
N ASP A 72 -25.57 6.87 32.68
CA ASP A 72 -24.78 5.67 32.45
C ASP A 72 -24.35 5.62 30.97
N THR A 73 -23.19 5.00 30.72
CA THR A 73 -22.65 4.74 29.37
C THR A 73 -22.17 3.29 29.26
N TYR A 74 -22.53 2.60 28.18
CA TYR A 74 -22.02 1.28 27.82
C TYR A 74 -21.19 1.36 26.54
N ILE A 75 -20.09 0.63 26.51
CA ILE A 75 -19.10 0.67 25.42
C ILE A 75 -18.87 -0.76 24.93
N PHE A 76 -19.01 -0.97 23.62
CA PHE A 76 -18.75 -2.23 22.93
C PHE A 76 -17.72 -1.98 21.83
N SER A 77 -16.57 -2.65 21.89
CA SER A 77 -15.50 -2.45 20.90
C SER A 77 -15.24 -3.71 20.08
N TYR A 78 -14.89 -3.52 18.82
CA TYR A 78 -14.51 -4.54 17.86
C TYR A 78 -13.36 -4.03 16.98
N THR A 79 -12.30 -4.83 16.86
CA THR A 79 -11.18 -4.55 15.95
C THR A 79 -11.09 -5.67 14.90
N PRO A 80 -11.55 -5.44 13.65
CA PRO A 80 -11.42 -6.44 12.57
C PRO A 80 -9.95 -6.83 12.35
N GLY A 81 -9.70 -8.09 11.99
CA GLY A 81 -8.36 -8.66 11.84
C GLY A 81 -7.63 -8.95 13.15
N VAL A 82 -8.15 -8.47 14.29
CA VAL A 82 -7.55 -8.65 15.63
C VAL A 82 -8.47 -9.44 16.55
N ASP A 83 -9.71 -8.98 16.70
CA ASP A 83 -10.73 -9.65 17.49
C ASP A 83 -11.29 -10.85 16.70
N LEU A 84 -11.27 -12.03 17.32
CA LEU A 84 -11.76 -13.24 16.70
C LEU A 84 -13.30 -13.23 16.61
N ASP A 85 -13.81 -13.42 15.40
CA ASP A 85 -15.22 -13.66 15.15
C ASP A 85 -15.77 -14.84 15.96
N ASN A 86 -17.02 -14.75 16.39
CA ASN A 86 -17.55 -15.68 17.40
C ASN A 86 -18.93 -16.29 17.11
N TRP A 87 -19.54 -15.95 15.98
CA TRP A 87 -20.79 -16.57 15.53
C TRP A 87 -20.87 -16.76 14.02
N SER A 88 -21.45 -17.89 13.59
CA SER A 88 -21.73 -18.20 12.19
C SER A 88 -23.25 -18.24 12.01
N PHE A 89 -23.78 -17.29 11.24
CA PHE A 89 -25.18 -17.25 10.84
C PHE A 89 -25.37 -18.02 9.54
N ASN A 90 -26.50 -18.71 9.41
CA ASN A 90 -26.92 -19.20 8.11
C ASN A 90 -27.56 -18.04 7.33
N PRO A 91 -27.36 -17.98 6.00
CA PRO A 91 -28.12 -17.08 5.16
C PRO A 91 -29.62 -17.26 5.41
N GLY A 92 -30.32 -16.17 5.72
CA GLY A 92 -31.76 -16.18 6.01
C GLY A 92 -32.15 -16.29 7.50
N ASP A 93 -31.19 -16.43 8.43
CA ASP A 93 -31.50 -16.43 9.87
C ASP A 93 -32.22 -15.12 10.27
N ASP A 94 -33.34 -15.20 10.99
CA ASP A 94 -34.16 -14.04 11.34
C ASP A 94 -33.44 -13.12 12.33
N LEU A 95 -33.06 -11.93 11.86
CA LEU A 95 -32.44 -10.88 12.67
C LEU A 95 -33.48 -9.95 13.29
N GLY A 96 -34.76 -10.06 12.93
CA GLY A 96 -35.86 -9.23 13.42
C GLY A 96 -36.24 -8.10 12.47
N ASN A 97 -37.45 -7.55 12.66
CA ASN A 97 -38.00 -6.45 11.84
C ASN A 97 -37.97 -6.69 10.32
N GLY A 98 -38.04 -7.95 9.90
CA GLY A 98 -37.98 -8.33 8.47
C GLY A 98 -36.57 -8.41 7.89
N ARG A 99 -35.53 -8.28 8.71
CA ARG A 99 -34.14 -8.50 8.32
C ARG A 99 -33.73 -9.95 8.54
N THR A 100 -32.83 -10.43 7.70
CA THR A 100 -32.28 -11.78 7.78
C THR A 100 -30.78 -11.74 7.57
N ALA A 101 -30.07 -12.68 8.19
CA ALA A 101 -28.62 -12.72 8.11
C ALA A 101 -28.14 -13.02 6.68
N THR A 102 -27.06 -12.40 6.25
CA THR A 102 -26.38 -12.64 4.97
C THR A 102 -25.69 -14.00 4.97
N GLY A 103 -25.16 -14.42 6.12
CA GLY A 103 -24.31 -15.61 6.27
C GLY A 103 -22.94 -15.47 5.61
N MET A 104 -22.55 -14.25 5.22
CA MET A 104 -21.22 -13.94 4.70
C MET A 104 -20.17 -14.06 5.79
N ILE A 105 -18.94 -14.39 5.40
CA ILE A 105 -17.79 -14.43 6.32
C ILE A 105 -17.41 -12.99 6.69
N GLY A 106 -17.29 -12.73 8.00
CA GLY A 106 -16.81 -11.46 8.55
C GLY A 106 -15.36 -11.54 9.00
N GLY A 107 -14.94 -10.61 9.87
CA GLY A 107 -13.66 -10.68 10.56
C GLY A 107 -12.56 -9.80 10.00
N GLU A 108 -12.72 -9.29 8.79
CA GLU A 108 -11.71 -8.52 8.06
C GLU A 108 -12.28 -7.19 7.58
N THR A 109 -11.48 -6.41 6.83
CA THR A 109 -11.94 -5.21 6.13
C THR A 109 -13.17 -5.52 5.27
N GLY A 110 -14.23 -4.72 5.38
CA GLY A 110 -15.46 -4.92 4.61
C GLY A 110 -16.61 -4.02 5.06
N PHE A 111 -17.79 -4.22 4.46
CA PHE A 111 -19.02 -3.55 4.88
C PHE A 111 -19.77 -4.40 5.89
N TYR A 112 -20.28 -3.76 6.93
CA TYR A 112 -21.01 -4.42 7.99
C TYR A 112 -22.29 -3.69 8.33
N ASN A 113 -23.35 -4.46 8.55
CA ASN A 113 -24.52 -3.97 9.24
C ASN A 113 -24.27 -4.09 10.75
N VAL A 114 -24.52 -3.00 11.46
CA VAL A 114 -24.34 -2.92 12.91
C VAL A 114 -25.68 -3.02 13.59
N TYR A 115 -25.77 -3.98 14.51
CA TYR A 115 -26.97 -4.23 15.26
C TYR A 115 -26.71 -4.14 16.75
N ILE A 116 -27.75 -3.82 17.49
CA ILE A 116 -27.76 -3.86 18.95
C ILE A 116 -28.97 -4.67 19.41
N THR A 117 -28.88 -5.33 20.56
CA THR A 117 -30.01 -6.02 21.16
C THR A 117 -30.09 -5.75 22.66
N TRP A 118 -31.32 -5.74 23.18
CA TRP A 118 -31.64 -5.59 24.59
C TRP A 118 -32.83 -6.51 24.93
N PRO A 119 -33.00 -6.97 26.17
CA PRO A 119 -34.13 -7.81 26.54
C PRO A 119 -35.43 -6.99 26.65
N PRO A 120 -36.62 -7.63 26.49
CA PRO A 120 -37.90 -6.96 26.69
C PRO A 120 -38.02 -6.34 28.09
N SER A 121 -38.53 -5.10 28.16
CA SER A 121 -38.68 -4.38 29.44
C SER A 121 -39.73 -3.29 29.35
N THR A 122 -40.70 -3.28 30.27
CA THR A 122 -41.65 -2.16 30.47
C THR A 122 -41.13 -1.11 31.46
N ASN A 123 -39.87 -1.24 31.88
CA ASN A 123 -39.31 -0.50 33.01
C ASN A 123 -38.12 0.39 32.61
N VAL A 124 -37.86 0.61 31.31
CA VAL A 124 -36.87 1.63 30.88
C VAL A 124 -37.58 2.99 30.88
N THR A 125 -36.93 4.01 31.42
CA THR A 125 -37.60 5.30 31.67
C THR A 125 -36.95 6.48 30.96
N ALA A 126 -35.85 6.25 30.24
CA ALA A 126 -35.16 7.24 29.43
C ALA A 126 -34.89 6.69 28.02
N THR A 127 -34.81 7.59 27.05
CA THR A 127 -34.18 7.34 25.74
C THR A 127 -32.66 7.25 25.93
N CYS A 128 -31.98 6.65 24.95
CA CYS A 128 -30.54 6.71 24.87
C CYS A 128 -30.08 7.22 23.52
N THR A 129 -28.85 7.70 23.51
CA THR A 129 -28.10 8.00 22.31
C THR A 129 -27.11 6.88 22.04
N ILE A 130 -27.04 6.43 20.79
CA ILE A 130 -26.04 5.49 20.31
C ILE A 130 -25.08 6.20 19.36
N THR A 131 -23.80 6.06 19.61
CA THR A 131 -22.72 6.56 18.74
C THR A 131 -21.88 5.38 18.26
N ILE A 132 -21.49 5.38 17.00
CA ILE A 132 -20.47 4.46 16.46
C ILE A 132 -19.25 5.31 16.14
N THR A 133 -18.07 4.91 16.62
CA THR A 133 -16.81 5.60 16.35
C THR A 133 -15.75 4.66 15.76
N CYS A 134 -14.77 5.21 15.03
CA CYS A 134 -13.54 4.53 14.62
C CYS A 134 -12.36 5.28 15.24
N ASP A 135 -11.58 4.61 16.10
CA ASP A 135 -10.45 5.21 16.83
C ASP A 135 -10.80 6.55 17.54
N GLY A 136 -12.07 6.76 17.89
CA GLY A 136 -12.59 7.95 18.57
C GLY A 136 -13.31 8.97 17.68
N GLU A 137 -13.24 8.84 16.35
CA GLU A 137 -13.96 9.70 15.40
C GLU A 137 -15.38 9.20 15.13
N ASP A 138 -16.38 10.09 15.18
CA ASP A 138 -17.80 9.74 15.02
C ASP A 138 -18.15 9.30 13.59
N ILE A 139 -18.84 8.15 13.47
CA ILE A 139 -19.35 7.61 12.20
C ILE A 139 -20.87 7.75 12.13
N VAL A 140 -21.58 7.33 13.18
CA VAL A 140 -23.06 7.31 13.23
C VAL A 140 -23.53 7.79 14.59
N HIS A 141 -24.67 8.49 14.62
CA HIS A 141 -25.29 9.00 15.84
C HIS A 141 -26.81 8.91 15.76
N GLU A 142 -27.45 8.09 16.60
CA GLU A 142 -28.89 7.83 16.57
C GLU A 142 -29.51 7.85 17.99
N ALA A 143 -30.68 8.48 18.12
CA ALA A 143 -31.48 8.42 19.36
C ALA A 143 -32.43 7.22 19.33
N VAL A 144 -32.40 6.39 20.37
CA VAL A 144 -33.16 5.15 20.46
C VAL A 144 -34.04 5.12 21.71
N ASP A 145 -35.34 4.87 21.53
CA ASP A 145 -36.28 4.57 22.62
C ASP A 145 -36.48 3.06 22.77
N MET A 146 -35.85 2.49 23.80
CA MET A 146 -35.94 1.05 24.13
C MET A 146 -37.34 0.58 24.56
N ASN A 147 -38.29 1.48 24.79
CA ASN A 147 -39.68 1.12 25.08
C ASN A 147 -40.55 0.94 23.83
N THR A 148 -40.18 1.56 22.71
CA THR A 148 -40.88 1.36 21.45
C THR A 148 -40.50 0.00 20.84
N GLY A 149 -41.45 -0.72 20.23
CA GLY A 149 -41.23 -2.08 19.67
C GLY A 149 -41.82 -3.27 20.46
N GLN A 150 -42.56 -3.02 21.55
CA GLN A 150 -43.14 -4.10 22.39
C GLN A 150 -44.35 -4.85 21.81
N THR A 151 -44.81 -4.58 20.58
CA THR A 151 -46.06 -5.16 20.08
C THR A 151 -45.87 -6.16 18.94
N GLY A 152 -46.06 -7.46 19.24
CA GLY A 152 -47.03 -8.26 18.47
C GLY A 152 -46.57 -9.24 17.38
N SER A 153 -45.27 -9.56 17.22
CA SER A 153 -44.81 -10.68 16.37
C SER A 153 -43.62 -11.41 17.02
N PRO A 154 -43.28 -12.67 16.68
CA PRO A 154 -42.04 -13.29 17.16
C PRO A 154 -40.88 -12.41 16.66
N GLY A 155 -40.23 -11.66 17.55
CA GLY A 155 -39.23 -10.63 17.18
C GLY A 155 -39.31 -9.29 17.92
N GLY A 156 -40.33 -9.03 18.75
CA GLY A 156 -40.35 -7.79 19.58
C GLY A 156 -39.22 -7.74 20.62
N ASN A 157 -38.56 -6.58 20.79
CA ASN A 157 -37.47 -6.24 21.76
C ASN A 157 -36.54 -7.38 22.19
N ASN A 158 -36.24 -8.26 21.25
CA ASN A 158 -35.63 -9.55 21.54
C ASN A 158 -34.95 -10.16 20.30
N ALA A 159 -34.79 -9.32 19.29
CA ALA A 159 -34.10 -9.60 18.05
C ALA A 159 -32.97 -8.57 17.91
N TRP A 160 -32.22 -8.64 16.82
CA TRP A 160 -31.19 -7.67 16.49
C TRP A 160 -31.83 -6.43 15.87
N TRP A 161 -31.63 -5.27 16.49
CA TRP A 161 -32.07 -4.00 15.96
C TRP A 161 -30.93 -3.38 15.17
N CYS A 162 -31.10 -3.22 13.86
CA CYS A 162 -30.09 -2.55 13.02
C CYS A 162 -30.09 -1.05 13.33
N ILE A 163 -28.93 -0.52 13.70
CA ILE A 163 -28.68 0.88 14.07
C ILE A 163 -27.81 1.62 13.05
N ALA A 164 -27.08 0.86 12.25
CA ALA A 164 -26.34 1.39 11.13
C ALA A 164 -26.23 0.30 10.07
N GLU A 165 -26.41 0.70 8.83
CA GLU A 165 -26.22 -0.18 7.69
C GLU A 165 -24.92 0.18 7.00
N ARG A 166 -24.25 -0.84 6.45
CA ARG A 166 -23.10 -0.66 5.55
C ARG A 166 -22.00 0.22 6.12
N VAL A 167 -21.72 0.08 7.41
CA VAL A 167 -20.55 0.70 8.05
C VAL A 167 -19.31 0.04 7.49
N GLU A 168 -18.37 0.84 7.03
CA GLU A 168 -17.11 0.38 6.48
C GLU A 168 -16.11 0.15 7.61
N LEU A 169 -15.62 -1.09 7.69
CA LEU A 169 -14.68 -1.52 8.71
C LEU A 169 -13.33 -1.81 8.05
N THR A 170 -12.24 -1.35 8.67
CA THR A 170 -10.86 -1.54 8.23
C THR A 170 -10.12 -2.36 9.27
N ALA A 171 -9.41 -3.41 8.84
CA ALA A 171 -8.63 -4.27 9.73
C ALA A 171 -7.59 -3.47 10.53
N GLY A 172 -7.47 -3.80 11.82
CA GLY A 172 -6.58 -3.13 12.77
C GLY A 172 -7.13 -1.85 13.39
N LYS A 173 -8.19 -1.24 12.82
CA LYS A 173 -8.89 -0.09 13.41
C LYS A 173 -9.90 -0.53 14.46
N THR A 174 -10.06 0.25 15.53
CA THR A 174 -10.99 -0.11 16.61
C THR A 174 -12.30 0.63 16.48
N TYR A 175 -13.36 -0.13 16.25
CA TYR A 175 -14.72 0.39 16.14
C TYR A 175 -15.44 0.26 17.47
N THR A 176 -16.10 1.32 17.91
CA THR A 176 -16.76 1.37 19.21
C THR A 176 -18.21 1.80 19.08
N VAL A 177 -19.14 0.97 19.55
CA VAL A 177 -20.54 1.35 19.77
C VAL A 177 -20.72 1.80 21.21
N THR A 178 -21.06 3.07 21.39
CA THR A 178 -21.30 3.71 22.68
C THR A 178 -22.79 3.96 22.85
N GLN A 179 -23.37 3.47 23.93
CA GLN A 179 -24.77 3.71 24.29
C GLN A 179 -24.81 4.54 25.57
N THR A 180 -25.38 5.75 25.51
CA THR A 180 -25.44 6.69 26.64
C THR A 180 -26.88 7.05 26.95
N ALA A 181 -27.28 6.95 28.21
CA ALA A 181 -28.62 7.37 28.62
C ALA A 181 -28.78 8.90 28.52
N ASP A 182 -29.91 9.37 27.99
CA ASP A 182 -30.14 10.81 27.83
C ASP A 182 -30.57 11.49 29.14
N ALA A 183 -30.99 10.70 30.12
CA ALA A 183 -31.40 11.17 31.43
C ALA A 183 -31.02 10.19 32.54
N TRP A 184 -30.68 10.74 33.71
CA TRP A 184 -30.50 9.94 34.91
C TRP A 184 -31.86 9.48 35.44
N THR A 185 -32.07 8.17 35.49
CA THR A 185 -33.24 7.55 36.11
C THR A 185 -32.85 6.29 36.87
N TYR A 186 -33.80 5.72 37.62
CA TYR A 186 -33.59 4.46 38.35
C TYR A 186 -33.33 3.27 37.43
N VAL A 187 -33.82 3.35 36.20
CA VAL A 187 -33.58 2.39 35.11
C VAL A 187 -33.42 3.17 33.82
N ALA A 188 -32.17 3.57 33.55
CA ALA A 188 -31.86 4.49 32.48
C ALA A 188 -31.85 3.78 31.11
N MET A 189 -31.23 2.60 31.04
CA MET A 189 -31.12 1.83 29.80
C MET A 189 -30.84 0.34 30.03
N ARG A 190 -30.91 -0.45 28.96
CA ARG A 190 -30.55 -1.87 28.92
C ARG A 190 -29.78 -2.17 27.65
N SER A 191 -28.85 -3.10 27.75
CA SER A 191 -28.13 -3.61 26.60
C SER A 191 -27.74 -5.06 26.84
N HIS A 192 -27.78 -5.86 25.79
CA HIS A 192 -27.35 -7.26 25.84
C HIS A 192 -26.15 -7.51 24.95
N GLY A 193 -26.07 -6.86 23.79
CA GLY A 193 -24.89 -6.92 22.96
C GLY A 193 -25.01 -6.11 21.68
N VAL A 194 -23.89 -6.05 20.96
CA VAL A 194 -23.72 -5.46 19.63
C VAL A 194 -23.23 -6.56 18.69
N MET A 195 -23.74 -6.54 17.46
CA MET A 195 -23.35 -7.46 16.41
C MET A 195 -22.89 -6.68 15.19
N TRP A 196 -21.74 -7.10 14.65
CA TRP A 196 -21.21 -6.66 13.37
C TRP A 196 -21.37 -7.81 12.40
N GLU A 197 -22.30 -7.66 11.46
CA GLU A 197 -22.62 -8.68 10.47
C GLU A 197 -22.10 -8.23 9.10
N ALA A 198 -21.30 -9.06 8.45
CA ALA A 198 -20.79 -8.77 7.12
C ALA A 198 -21.94 -8.60 6.12
N ASP A 199 -21.81 -7.60 5.26
CA ASP A 199 -22.79 -7.25 4.22
C ASP A 199 -22.12 -7.23 2.84
N GLU A 200 -22.83 -7.71 1.81
CA GLU A 200 -22.28 -7.69 0.45
C GLU A 200 -22.23 -6.25 -0.01
N PRO A 201 -21.10 -5.78 -0.57
CA PRO A 201 -21.12 -4.51 -1.26
C PRO A 201 -22.14 -4.61 -2.39
N ILE A 202 -23.13 -3.72 -2.42
CA ILE A 202 -23.89 -3.52 -3.64
C ILE A 202 -22.91 -2.99 -4.67
N LEU A 203 -22.53 -3.86 -5.61
CA LEU A 203 -21.56 -3.53 -6.65
C LEU A 203 -22.23 -2.70 -7.72
N VAL A 204 -21.68 -1.51 -7.91
CA VAL A 204 -22.02 -0.66 -9.05
C VAL A 204 -21.22 -1.19 -10.25
N PRO A 205 -21.85 -1.47 -11.40
CA PRO A 205 -21.14 -1.99 -12.57
C PRO A 205 -20.30 -0.86 -13.20
N VAL A 206 -19.08 -0.72 -12.69
CA VAL A 206 -18.10 0.31 -13.04
C VAL A 206 -16.77 -0.38 -13.31
N THR A 207 -16.11 0.00 -14.40
CA THR A 207 -14.72 -0.36 -14.67
C THR A 207 -13.83 0.81 -14.27
N ILE A 208 -12.80 0.52 -13.49
CA ILE A 208 -11.71 1.44 -13.14
C ILE A 208 -10.43 0.95 -13.83
N THR A 209 -9.67 1.84 -14.45
CA THR A 209 -8.44 1.49 -15.18
C THR A 209 -7.35 2.53 -14.93
N GLU A 210 -6.26 2.10 -14.29
CA GLU A 210 -5.06 2.90 -14.00
C GLU A 210 -4.21 3.07 -15.26
N SER A 211 -3.58 4.25 -15.47
CA SER A 211 -2.90 4.57 -16.75
C SER A 211 -1.79 3.58 -17.12
N ASP A 212 -1.04 3.09 -16.12
CA ASP A 212 0.09 2.18 -16.30
C ASP A 212 -0.05 0.86 -15.50
N GLY A 213 -1.27 0.55 -15.06
CA GLY A 213 -1.58 -0.66 -14.28
C GLY A 213 -1.36 -0.55 -12.77
N SER A 214 -0.83 0.59 -12.31
CA SER A 214 -0.77 1.05 -10.94
C SER A 214 -0.95 2.57 -10.93
N THR A 215 -1.30 3.13 -9.76
CA THR A 215 -1.28 4.57 -9.50
C THR A 215 -0.10 4.89 -8.58
N GLU A 216 0.91 5.59 -9.09
CA GLU A 216 2.17 5.87 -8.40
C GLU A 216 2.46 7.37 -8.43
N VAL A 217 2.67 7.97 -7.26
CA VAL A 217 2.94 9.40 -7.10
C VAL A 217 4.10 9.63 -6.13
N GLU A 218 4.81 10.74 -6.30
CA GLU A 218 5.91 11.16 -5.42
C GLU A 218 5.57 12.54 -4.85
N GLU A 219 5.86 12.76 -3.57
CA GLU A 219 5.73 14.07 -2.93
C GLU A 219 6.58 15.12 -3.67
N GLY A 220 6.00 16.27 -3.97
CA GLY A 220 6.62 17.30 -4.81
C GLY A 220 6.83 16.89 -6.29
N GLY A 221 6.44 15.67 -6.66
CA GLY A 221 6.61 15.07 -7.98
C GLY A 221 5.42 15.26 -8.94
N PRO A 222 5.44 14.57 -10.10
CA PRO A 222 4.32 14.61 -11.04
C PRO A 222 3.09 13.88 -10.49
N SER A 223 1.93 14.24 -11.03
CA SER A 223 0.67 13.52 -10.79
C SER A 223 0.54 12.30 -11.68
N ASP A 224 -0.24 11.33 -11.23
CA ASP A 224 -0.68 10.17 -12.02
C ASP A 224 -2.19 10.21 -12.24
N SER A 225 -2.75 9.28 -13.00
CA SER A 225 -4.16 9.27 -13.34
C SER A 225 -4.75 7.86 -13.45
N TYR A 226 -6.07 7.80 -13.35
CA TYR A 226 -6.81 6.62 -13.74
C TYR A 226 -8.16 7.04 -14.30
N THR A 227 -8.86 6.10 -14.93
CA THR A 227 -10.16 6.36 -15.54
C THR A 227 -11.24 5.51 -14.91
N VAL A 228 -12.47 6.04 -14.92
CA VAL A 228 -13.68 5.38 -14.43
C VAL A 228 -14.73 5.43 -15.54
N VAL A 229 -15.41 4.31 -15.79
CA VAL A 229 -16.47 4.19 -16.79
C VAL A 229 -17.58 3.25 -16.29
N LEU A 230 -18.83 3.48 -16.68
CA LEU A 230 -19.91 2.55 -16.35
C LEU A 230 -19.89 1.36 -17.32
N ASP A 231 -20.18 0.15 -16.83
CA ASP A 231 -20.24 -1.05 -17.69
C ASP A 231 -21.60 -1.21 -18.39
N GLN A 232 -22.59 -0.41 -17.99
CA GLN A 232 -23.93 -0.44 -18.55
C GLN A 232 -24.48 0.98 -18.71
N GLN A 233 -25.16 1.21 -19.85
CA GLN A 233 -25.89 2.44 -20.10
C GLN A 233 -26.96 2.68 -19.02
N PRO A 234 -26.92 3.82 -18.30
CA PRO A 234 -27.99 4.21 -17.41
C PRO A 234 -29.14 4.84 -18.19
N THR A 235 -30.33 4.81 -17.59
CA THR A 235 -31.57 5.46 -18.04
C THR A 235 -31.73 6.88 -17.48
N SER A 236 -30.97 7.24 -16.44
CA SER A 236 -30.89 8.58 -15.86
C SER A 236 -29.46 8.94 -15.45
N LEU A 237 -29.27 10.07 -14.76
CA LEU A 237 -27.97 10.45 -14.23
C LEU A 237 -27.50 9.44 -13.18
N VAL A 238 -26.20 9.14 -13.22
CA VAL A 238 -25.47 8.34 -12.22
C VAL A 238 -24.29 9.16 -11.75
N TYR A 239 -24.11 9.23 -10.43
CA TYR A 239 -22.99 9.91 -9.80
C TYR A 239 -22.08 8.85 -9.18
N ILE A 240 -20.78 8.92 -9.50
CA ILE A 240 -19.75 8.12 -8.84
C ILE A 240 -18.83 9.06 -8.09
N THR A 241 -18.81 8.94 -6.78
CA THR A 241 -17.98 9.73 -5.88
C THR A 241 -16.68 8.98 -5.60
N ALA A 242 -15.56 9.58 -5.97
CA ALA A 242 -14.22 9.16 -5.60
C ALA A 242 -13.74 9.98 -4.39
N LYS A 243 -13.33 9.31 -3.32
CA LYS A 243 -12.83 9.95 -2.10
C LYS A 243 -11.70 9.12 -1.50
N VAL A 244 -10.64 9.79 -1.04
CA VAL A 244 -9.58 9.17 -0.26
C VAL A 244 -10.19 8.63 1.04
N HIS A 245 -9.93 7.35 1.34
CA HIS A 245 -10.68 6.59 2.32
C HIS A 245 -10.02 6.55 3.71
N ASP A 246 -8.75 6.18 3.75
CA ASP A 246 -8.01 5.84 4.97
C ASP A 246 -7.23 7.03 5.54
N ASP A 247 -6.44 7.72 4.71
CA ASP A 247 -5.77 8.96 5.10
C ASP A 247 -6.06 10.10 4.11
N PRO A 248 -7.06 10.95 4.40
CA PRO A 248 -7.55 11.95 3.45
C PRO A 248 -6.53 13.06 3.14
N ASN A 249 -5.44 13.19 3.90
CA ASN A 249 -4.51 14.29 3.74
C ASN A 249 -3.32 13.98 2.82
N GLN A 250 -3.15 12.71 2.42
CA GLN A 250 -1.96 12.25 1.68
C GLN A 250 -2.02 12.52 0.18
N VAL A 251 -3.22 12.56 -0.39
CA VAL A 251 -3.39 12.82 -1.83
C VAL A 251 -4.55 13.78 -2.09
N SER A 252 -4.40 14.55 -3.16
CA SER A 252 -5.45 15.38 -3.75
C SER A 252 -5.95 14.78 -5.06
N LEU A 253 -7.24 14.97 -5.33
CA LEU A 253 -7.90 14.44 -6.53
C LEU A 253 -8.36 15.61 -7.42
N ASN A 254 -8.04 15.57 -8.72
CA ASN A 254 -8.39 16.61 -9.70
C ASN A 254 -8.00 18.03 -9.27
N GLY A 255 -6.89 18.17 -8.55
CA GLY A 255 -6.39 19.46 -8.03
C GLY A 255 -7.29 20.10 -6.96
N LYS A 256 -8.24 19.35 -6.38
CA LYS A 256 -9.02 19.80 -5.22
C LYS A 256 -8.18 19.74 -3.94
N PRO A 257 -8.55 20.47 -2.87
CA PRO A 257 -7.92 20.29 -1.57
C PRO A 257 -7.96 18.81 -1.10
N ALA A 258 -6.92 18.37 -0.40
CA ALA A 258 -6.87 17.02 0.17
C ALA A 258 -8.10 16.75 1.06
N GLY A 259 -8.61 15.52 0.98
CA GLY A 259 -9.83 15.08 1.66
C GLY A 259 -11.15 15.46 1.00
N GLU A 260 -11.15 16.35 -0.01
CA GLU A 260 -12.34 16.61 -0.81
C GLU A 260 -12.60 15.50 -1.85
N ALA A 261 -13.87 15.15 -2.01
CA ALA A 261 -14.28 14.16 -2.99
C ALA A 261 -14.40 14.74 -4.41
N VAL A 262 -14.18 13.89 -5.41
CA VAL A 262 -14.48 14.13 -6.82
C VAL A 262 -15.76 13.38 -7.16
N VAL A 263 -16.74 14.07 -7.76
CA VAL A 263 -17.99 13.46 -8.21
C VAL A 263 -17.99 13.39 -9.73
N LEU A 264 -17.92 12.19 -10.27
CA LEU A 264 -18.07 11.90 -11.69
C LEU A 264 -19.54 11.81 -12.04
N THR A 265 -19.94 12.44 -13.14
CA THR A 265 -21.34 12.45 -13.59
C THR A 265 -21.47 11.70 -14.90
N PHE A 266 -22.18 10.59 -14.87
CA PHE A 266 -22.54 9.81 -16.05
C PHE A 266 -24.00 10.05 -16.43
N THR A 267 -24.23 10.13 -17.72
CA THR A 267 -25.49 10.35 -18.40
C THR A 267 -25.73 9.18 -19.35
N PRO A 268 -26.96 8.97 -19.85
CA PRO A 268 -27.21 7.99 -20.90
C PRO A 268 -26.37 8.18 -22.17
N ASP A 269 -25.79 9.36 -22.40
CA ASP A 269 -25.03 9.69 -23.62
C ASP A 269 -23.50 9.60 -23.45
N ASN A 270 -22.97 9.55 -22.22
CA ASN A 270 -21.53 9.54 -21.94
C ASN A 270 -21.09 8.43 -20.95
N TRP A 271 -21.97 7.49 -20.63
CA TRP A 271 -21.72 6.40 -19.68
C TRP A 271 -20.53 5.52 -20.04
N ASP A 272 -20.27 5.35 -21.34
CA ASP A 272 -19.21 4.54 -21.94
C ASP A 272 -17.97 5.37 -22.30
N VAL A 273 -17.94 6.65 -21.92
CA VAL A 273 -16.78 7.51 -22.08
C VAL A 273 -15.99 7.50 -20.76
N PRO A 274 -14.74 6.99 -20.76
CA PRO A 274 -13.91 7.03 -19.56
C PRO A 274 -13.72 8.45 -19.07
N GLN A 275 -14.01 8.69 -17.78
CA GLN A 275 -13.75 9.96 -17.11
C GLN A 275 -12.47 9.82 -16.29
N GLU A 276 -11.55 10.76 -16.47
CA GLU A 276 -10.23 10.76 -15.83
C GLU A 276 -10.30 11.36 -14.43
N ILE A 277 -9.58 10.74 -13.50
CA ILE A 277 -9.22 11.28 -12.20
C ILE A 277 -7.70 11.39 -12.15
N THR A 278 -7.20 12.59 -11.86
CA THR A 278 -5.78 12.84 -11.59
C THR A 278 -5.53 12.76 -10.09
N VAL A 279 -4.45 12.10 -9.69
CA VAL A 279 -4.02 11.92 -8.32
C VAL A 279 -2.68 12.63 -8.13
N THR A 280 -2.57 13.45 -7.09
CA THR A 280 -1.33 14.17 -6.76
C THR A 280 -1.02 13.94 -5.29
N ALA A 281 0.20 13.50 -4.97
CA ALA A 281 0.69 13.43 -3.60
C ALA A 281 0.72 14.84 -2.96
N VAL A 282 0.39 14.91 -1.68
CA VAL A 282 0.53 16.14 -0.90
C VAL A 282 1.96 16.20 -0.40
N ASP A 283 2.71 17.19 -0.89
CA ASP A 283 4.09 17.46 -0.46
C ASP A 283 4.09 18.13 0.92
N ASP A 284 4.70 17.49 1.92
CA ASP A 284 4.87 18.08 3.24
C ASP A 284 6.32 18.12 3.75
N SER A 285 6.57 17.85 5.03
CA SER A 285 7.92 17.86 5.59
C SER A 285 8.10 16.74 6.63
N LEU A 286 7.20 15.75 6.64
CA LEU A 286 7.16 14.66 7.59
C LEU A 286 7.78 13.43 6.93
N VAL A 287 8.66 12.77 7.67
CA VAL A 287 9.19 11.47 7.22
C VAL A 287 8.15 10.39 7.50
N GLU A 288 7.50 9.93 6.45
CA GLU A 288 6.47 8.89 6.43
C GLU A 288 6.98 7.60 5.77
N TYR A 289 8.05 7.69 4.97
CA TYR A 289 8.56 6.64 4.07
C TYR A 289 7.52 6.25 3.01
N ASP A 290 7.93 5.42 2.05
CA ASP A 290 7.02 4.86 1.05
C ASP A 290 5.80 4.21 1.70
N HIS A 291 4.63 4.70 1.33
CA HIS A 291 3.36 4.28 1.92
C HIS A 291 2.25 4.23 0.86
N THR A 292 1.03 3.91 1.30
CA THR A 292 -0.10 3.72 0.38
C THR A 292 -1.39 4.23 0.97
N VAL A 293 -2.27 4.77 0.13
CA VAL A 293 -3.66 5.12 0.49
C VAL A 293 -4.65 4.46 -0.46
N LEU A 294 -5.91 4.43 -0.06
CA LEU A 294 -7.00 3.91 -0.88
C LEU A 294 -7.95 5.04 -1.30
N ILE A 295 -8.21 5.16 -2.60
CA ILE A 295 -9.29 5.98 -3.13
C ILE A 295 -10.51 5.09 -3.33
N ARG A 296 -11.58 5.35 -2.58
CA ARG A 296 -12.84 4.63 -2.67
C ARG A 296 -13.76 5.27 -3.69
N HIS A 297 -14.39 4.44 -4.51
CA HIS A 297 -15.44 4.82 -5.42
C HIS A 297 -16.77 4.27 -4.94
N ALA A 298 -17.79 5.13 -4.91
CA ALA A 298 -19.15 4.70 -4.61
C ALA A 298 -20.16 5.48 -5.43
N SER A 299 -21.25 4.82 -5.82
CA SER A 299 -22.44 5.53 -6.26
C SER A 299 -23.17 6.09 -5.06
N ASP A 300 -23.67 7.31 -5.19
CA ASP A 300 -24.68 7.83 -4.27
C ASP A 300 -25.94 8.12 -5.10
N ALA A 301 -26.95 7.26 -4.95
CA ALA A 301 -28.23 7.42 -5.63
C ALA A 301 -29.07 8.59 -5.04
N ASN A 302 -28.68 9.11 -3.88
CA ASN A 302 -29.35 10.20 -3.16
C ASN A 302 -28.60 11.54 -3.25
N ASP A 303 -27.31 11.59 -3.62
CA ASP A 303 -26.55 12.82 -3.93
C ASP A 303 -26.91 13.38 -5.33
N VAL A 304 -28.20 13.48 -5.58
CA VAL A 304 -28.72 14.28 -6.67
C VAL A 304 -28.74 15.70 -6.14
N GLN A 305 -27.83 16.56 -6.62
CA GLN A 305 -27.97 18.02 -6.49
C GLN A 305 -29.24 18.48 -7.24
N GLY A 306 -30.42 18.23 -6.66
CA GLY A 306 -31.73 18.65 -7.19
C GLY A 306 -32.64 17.52 -7.70
N SER A 307 -33.29 16.78 -6.78
CA SER A 307 -34.68 16.27 -6.90
C SER A 307 -35.06 15.20 -7.96
N GLY A 308 -34.13 14.63 -8.72
CA GLY A 308 -34.40 13.42 -9.52
C GLY A 308 -34.24 12.15 -8.68
N ALA A 309 -35.01 11.09 -8.95
CA ALA A 309 -34.64 9.76 -8.49
C ALA A 309 -33.46 9.28 -9.34
N GLY A 310 -32.37 8.82 -8.71
CA GLY A 310 -31.25 8.18 -9.42
C GLY A 310 -31.69 6.94 -10.20
N ASP A 311 -30.80 6.41 -11.04
CA ASP A 311 -31.13 5.22 -11.83
C ASP A 311 -31.34 4.01 -10.89
N PRO A 312 -32.48 3.30 -10.96
CA PRO A 312 -32.75 2.18 -10.06
C PRO A 312 -31.80 0.98 -10.24
N ALA A 313 -31.07 0.90 -11.36
CA ALA A 313 -30.01 -0.09 -11.56
C ALA A 313 -28.68 0.31 -10.90
N PHE A 314 -28.54 1.58 -10.50
CA PHE A 314 -27.36 2.15 -9.85
C PHE A 314 -27.75 2.68 -8.47
N VAL A 315 -28.04 1.75 -7.56
CA VAL A 315 -28.33 2.06 -6.15
C VAL A 315 -27.05 2.50 -5.42
N ASP A 316 -27.20 3.13 -4.26
CA ASP A 316 -26.08 3.48 -3.37
C ASP A 316 -25.21 2.24 -3.09
N GLY A 317 -23.93 2.30 -3.46
CA GLY A 317 -23.14 1.11 -3.72
C GLY A 317 -21.65 1.37 -3.83
N PHE A 318 -20.86 0.33 -3.54
CA PHE A 318 -19.41 0.37 -3.67
C PHE A 318 -19.05 0.03 -5.12
N ALA A 319 -18.19 0.84 -5.73
CA ALA A 319 -17.78 0.70 -7.12
C ALA A 319 -16.33 0.20 -7.28
N GLY A 320 -15.50 0.28 -6.23
CA GLY A 320 -14.12 -0.19 -6.26
C GLY A 320 -13.16 0.69 -5.46
N TYR A 321 -11.90 0.24 -5.37
CA TYR A 321 -10.79 1.06 -4.90
C TYR A 321 -9.76 1.24 -5.99
N VAL A 322 -9.03 2.35 -5.89
CA VAL A 322 -7.69 2.52 -6.46
C VAL A 322 -6.72 2.55 -5.30
N LYS A 323 -5.67 1.73 -5.35
CA LYS A 323 -4.59 1.79 -4.37
C LYS A 323 -3.50 2.69 -4.93
N VAL A 324 -3.18 3.75 -4.21
CA VAL A 324 -2.14 4.69 -4.59
C VAL A 324 -0.87 4.36 -3.82
N TYR A 325 0.25 4.28 -4.52
CA TYR A 325 1.58 4.16 -3.93
C TYR A 325 2.21 5.55 -3.91
N ILE A 326 2.70 5.97 -2.75
CA ILE A 326 3.25 7.30 -2.51
C ILE A 326 4.71 7.12 -2.11
N THR A 327 5.61 7.72 -2.88
CA THR A 327 7.02 7.85 -2.54
C THR A 327 7.23 9.14 -1.75
N ASP A 328 7.75 8.97 -0.55
CA ASP A 328 8.09 10.06 0.37
C ASP A 328 9.39 10.73 -0.06
N ASN A 329 9.41 12.06 -0.08
CA ASN A 329 10.59 12.83 -0.49
C ASN A 329 11.35 13.46 0.69
N ASP A 330 10.94 13.16 1.92
CA ASP A 330 11.44 13.77 3.15
C ASP A 330 12.46 12.86 3.90
N ALA A 331 12.57 11.60 3.50
CA ALA A 331 13.52 10.66 4.08
C ALA A 331 14.99 10.88 3.62
N PRO A 332 15.97 10.87 4.54
CA PRO A 332 17.39 10.84 4.20
C PRO A 332 17.73 9.65 3.30
N GLY A 333 18.51 9.88 2.24
CA GLY A 333 18.87 8.85 1.26
C GLY A 333 20.01 9.26 0.35
N VAL A 334 20.74 8.28 -0.19
CA VAL A 334 21.77 8.49 -1.22
C VAL A 334 21.29 7.85 -2.51
N ARG A 335 21.30 8.61 -3.61
CA ARG A 335 20.93 8.11 -4.93
C ARG A 335 22.17 7.97 -5.81
N ILE A 336 22.22 6.85 -6.53
CA ILE A 336 23.22 6.57 -7.57
C ILE A 336 22.47 6.46 -8.91
N SER A 337 23.02 7.05 -9.96
CA SER A 337 22.48 6.91 -11.32
C SER A 337 23.60 6.68 -12.33
N GLN A 338 23.51 5.55 -13.04
CA GLN A 338 24.38 5.22 -14.17
C GLN A 338 23.86 5.96 -15.40
N THR A 339 24.74 6.70 -16.09
CA THR A 339 24.33 7.61 -17.18
C THR A 339 23.69 6.88 -18.36
N ASP A 340 24.10 5.65 -18.66
CA ASP A 340 23.57 4.79 -19.73
C ASP A 340 22.88 3.50 -19.21
N GLY A 341 22.48 3.48 -17.93
CA GLY A 341 21.79 2.34 -17.29
C GLY A 341 22.69 1.16 -16.92
N SER A 342 23.95 1.16 -17.35
CA SER A 342 25.01 0.26 -16.89
C SER A 342 26.35 1.00 -16.86
N THR A 343 27.36 0.43 -16.19
CA THR A 343 28.72 0.98 -16.16
C THR A 343 29.66 -0.04 -16.80
N VAL A 344 30.31 0.37 -17.88
CA VAL A 344 31.20 -0.48 -18.70
C VAL A 344 32.50 0.25 -18.96
N VAL A 345 33.62 -0.37 -18.61
CA VAL A 345 34.96 0.19 -18.80
C VAL A 345 35.87 -0.81 -19.50
N SER A 346 36.99 -0.36 -20.05
CA SER A 346 37.98 -1.24 -20.70
C SER A 346 39.40 -0.88 -20.29
N GLU A 347 40.25 -1.90 -20.19
CA GLU A 347 41.71 -1.78 -19.96
C GLU A 347 42.41 -1.06 -21.12
N ALA A 348 41.82 -1.10 -22.33
CA ALA A 348 42.22 -0.26 -23.48
C ALA A 348 41.96 1.25 -23.31
N GLY A 349 41.50 1.69 -22.12
CA GLY A 349 41.36 3.09 -21.74
C GLY A 349 39.97 3.68 -21.89
N HIS A 350 38.93 2.86 -22.14
CA HIS A 350 37.55 3.31 -22.08
C HIS A 350 37.12 3.54 -20.63
N THR A 351 36.70 4.76 -20.31
CA THR A 351 36.18 5.15 -18.99
C THR A 351 34.69 5.44 -19.07
N ASP A 352 34.01 5.30 -17.94
CA ASP A 352 32.59 5.58 -17.81
C ASP A 352 32.31 6.44 -16.56
N THR A 353 31.09 6.97 -16.43
CA THR A 353 30.69 7.85 -15.34
C THR A 353 29.33 7.48 -14.74
N TYR A 354 29.22 7.67 -13.43
CA TYR A 354 27.95 7.65 -12.73
C TYR A 354 27.80 8.87 -11.82
N LEU A 355 26.57 9.18 -11.45
CA LEU A 355 26.19 10.32 -10.62
C LEU A 355 25.80 9.88 -9.21
N VAL A 356 26.13 10.70 -8.23
CA VAL A 356 25.73 10.53 -6.82
C VAL A 356 25.17 11.84 -6.27
N TRP A 357 24.05 11.79 -5.55
CA TRP A 357 23.47 12.91 -4.79
C TRP A 357 22.66 12.42 -3.59
N LEU A 358 22.29 13.33 -2.70
CA LEU A 358 21.43 13.03 -1.56
C LEU A 358 19.96 13.33 -1.89
N LEU A 359 19.03 12.63 -1.22
CA LEU A 359 17.59 12.79 -1.42
C LEU A 359 16.96 13.86 -0.53
N PHE A 360 17.58 14.17 0.61
CA PHE A 360 17.06 15.14 1.57
C PHE A 360 18.16 16.08 2.12
N PRO A 361 17.87 17.37 2.43
CA PRO A 361 18.87 18.27 3.00
C PRO A 361 19.46 17.72 4.30
N PRO A 362 20.79 17.50 4.37
CA PRO A 362 21.41 17.07 5.61
C PRO A 362 21.58 18.27 6.55
N THR A 363 21.58 18.00 7.86
CA THR A 363 21.82 18.99 8.92
C THR A 363 23.31 19.23 9.19
N ASP A 364 24.16 18.29 8.79
CA ASP A 364 25.61 18.33 8.86
C ASP A 364 26.22 17.73 7.57
N ASN A 365 27.51 17.93 7.33
CA ASN A 365 28.13 17.38 6.12
C ASN A 365 28.06 15.84 6.11
N VAL A 366 27.75 15.28 4.94
CA VAL A 366 27.70 13.84 4.66
C VAL A 366 28.90 13.49 3.79
N THR A 367 29.68 12.51 4.23
CA THR A 367 30.81 11.98 3.44
C THR A 367 30.43 10.61 2.92
N VAL A 368 30.38 10.48 1.59
CA VAL A 368 30.18 9.20 0.89
C VAL A 368 31.56 8.72 0.44
N THR A 369 32.04 7.65 1.08
CA THR A 369 33.29 6.98 0.71
C THR A 369 32.97 5.90 -0.32
N ILE A 370 33.63 6.00 -1.47
CA ILE A 370 33.56 5.06 -2.58
C ILE A 370 34.77 4.15 -2.47
N THR A 371 34.57 2.84 -2.53
CA THR A 371 35.63 1.84 -2.45
C THR A 371 35.47 0.84 -3.57
N VAL A 372 36.52 0.59 -4.34
CA VAL A 372 36.53 -0.51 -5.31
C VAL A 372 36.91 -1.81 -4.59
N ALA A 373 36.19 -2.89 -4.88
CA ALA A 373 36.57 -4.19 -4.36
C ALA A 373 37.92 -4.62 -4.96
N SER A 374 38.83 -5.11 -4.11
CA SER A 374 40.01 -5.83 -4.58
C SER A 374 39.60 -7.27 -4.90
N ALA A 375 39.65 -7.64 -6.18
CA ALA A 375 39.53 -9.03 -6.57
C ALA A 375 40.82 -9.79 -6.14
N GLY A 376 40.69 -10.99 -5.55
CA GLY A 376 41.83 -11.90 -5.34
C GLY A 376 41.98 -12.84 -6.55
N GLU A 377 43.09 -13.50 -6.90
CA GLU A 377 44.51 -13.58 -6.52
C GLU A 377 45.32 -13.56 -7.85
N PRO A 378 46.55 -12.99 -7.94
CA PRO A 378 47.21 -12.04 -7.05
C PRO A 378 46.71 -10.61 -7.32
N PRO A 379 46.57 -9.79 -6.27
CA PRO A 379 45.61 -8.70 -6.23
C PRO A 379 46.14 -7.46 -6.95
N LEU A 380 45.64 -7.21 -8.15
CA LEU A 380 45.61 -5.88 -8.72
C LEU A 380 44.19 -5.33 -8.54
N ALA A 381 44.10 -4.05 -8.21
CA ALA A 381 42.81 -3.39 -8.25
C ALA A 381 42.36 -3.40 -9.70
N GLN A 382 41.20 -3.99 -9.99
CA GLN A 382 40.64 -4.06 -11.35
C GLN A 382 40.05 -2.74 -11.83
N LEU A 383 39.76 -1.84 -10.89
CA LEU A 383 39.14 -0.55 -11.14
C LEU A 383 39.88 0.56 -10.40
N ALA A 384 39.73 1.77 -10.92
CA ALA A 384 39.98 3.00 -10.20
C ALA A 384 38.79 3.93 -10.33
N VAL A 385 38.56 4.74 -9.30
CA VAL A 385 37.54 5.79 -9.25
C VAL A 385 38.20 7.15 -9.12
N ASP A 386 37.62 8.17 -9.76
CA ASP A 386 38.09 9.56 -9.70
C ASP A 386 36.91 10.52 -9.49
N THR A 387 37.02 11.35 -8.45
CA THR A 387 36.09 12.43 -8.10
C THR A 387 36.70 13.83 -8.33
N GLY A 388 37.78 13.91 -9.11
CA GLY A 388 38.54 15.11 -9.44
C GLY A 388 39.91 15.20 -8.75
N ALA A 389 40.33 14.17 -8.01
CA ALA A 389 41.62 14.09 -7.33
C ALA A 389 42.65 13.18 -8.04
N GLY A 390 42.23 12.50 -9.10
CA GLY A 390 42.96 11.47 -9.82
C GLY A 390 42.45 10.06 -9.50
N PRO A 391 42.70 9.07 -10.38
CA PRO A 391 42.23 7.71 -10.18
C PRO A 391 42.84 7.05 -8.93
N ALA A 392 42.01 6.41 -8.11
CA ALA A 392 42.43 5.66 -6.94
C ALA A 392 41.48 4.50 -6.62
N GLU A 393 41.90 3.59 -5.72
CA GLU A 393 41.03 2.49 -5.22
C GLU A 393 39.92 2.97 -4.28
N SER A 394 40.03 4.21 -3.79
CA SER A 394 39.01 4.83 -2.96
C SER A 394 38.98 6.34 -3.20
N ALA A 395 37.77 6.88 -3.24
CA ALA A 395 37.51 8.30 -3.37
C ALA A 395 36.41 8.73 -2.41
N GLU A 396 36.34 10.02 -2.10
CA GLU A 396 35.31 10.59 -1.24
C GLU A 396 34.52 11.66 -2.01
N LEU A 397 33.21 11.69 -1.76
CA LEU A 397 32.32 12.78 -2.10
C LEU A 397 31.82 13.43 -0.80
N VAL A 398 31.85 14.75 -0.74
CA VAL A 398 31.35 15.51 0.41
C VAL A 398 30.14 16.31 -0.02
N PHE A 399 29.01 16.03 0.63
CA PHE A 399 27.78 16.78 0.52
C PHE A 399 27.59 17.62 1.77
N THR A 400 27.17 18.85 1.60
CA THR A 400 26.90 19.86 2.62
C THR A 400 25.41 20.22 2.54
N PRO A 401 24.87 20.90 3.56
CA PRO A 401 23.50 21.42 3.49
C PRO A 401 23.21 22.34 2.29
N ASP A 402 24.25 22.85 1.62
CA ASP A 402 24.13 23.77 0.48
C ASP A 402 24.28 23.09 -0.90
N ASN A 403 24.76 21.83 -0.97
CA ASN A 403 25.03 21.15 -2.24
C ASN A 403 24.55 19.69 -2.28
N TRP A 404 23.74 19.27 -1.31
CA TRP A 404 23.27 17.89 -1.14
C TRP A 404 22.52 17.35 -2.36
N ASP A 405 21.76 18.23 -3.03
CA ASP A 405 20.91 17.96 -4.20
C ASP A 405 21.66 18.10 -5.53
N VAL A 406 22.94 18.52 -5.50
CA VAL A 406 23.74 18.71 -6.71
C VAL A 406 24.43 17.39 -7.05
N PRO A 407 24.12 16.76 -8.22
CA PRO A 407 24.77 15.53 -8.63
C PRO A 407 26.29 15.72 -8.80
N GLN A 408 27.06 14.89 -8.08
CA GLN A 408 28.50 14.81 -8.22
C GLN A 408 28.88 13.63 -9.12
N VAL A 409 29.83 13.84 -10.03
CA VAL A 409 30.26 12.86 -11.03
C VAL A 409 31.38 12.01 -10.46
N VAL A 410 31.29 10.70 -10.63
CA VAL A 410 32.38 9.75 -10.40
C VAL A 410 32.79 9.16 -11.74
N THR A 411 34.07 9.28 -12.07
CA THR A 411 34.66 8.62 -13.24
C THR A 411 35.22 7.27 -12.83
N VAL A 412 34.92 6.23 -13.60
CA VAL A 412 35.38 4.86 -13.40
C VAL A 412 36.29 4.49 -14.56
N SER A 413 37.43 3.88 -14.26
CA SER A 413 38.39 3.35 -15.24
C SER A 413 38.81 1.94 -14.84
N ALA A 414 39.07 1.08 -15.82
CA ALA A 414 39.76 -0.18 -15.58
C ALA A 414 41.26 0.06 -15.30
N VAL A 415 41.91 -0.89 -14.63
CA VAL A 415 43.36 -0.88 -14.43
C VAL A 415 43.97 -1.88 -15.40
N ASP A 416 44.68 -1.38 -16.39
CA ASP A 416 45.41 -2.16 -17.40
C ASP A 416 46.52 -3.02 -16.74
N ASP A 417 46.50 -4.32 -17.02
CA ASP A 417 47.53 -5.27 -16.64
C ASP A 417 47.76 -6.36 -17.72
N ASP A 418 48.89 -7.07 -17.66
CA ASP A 418 49.26 -8.04 -18.72
C ASP A 418 48.56 -9.43 -18.58
N VAL A 419 47.46 -9.55 -17.81
CA VAL A 419 46.77 -10.82 -17.50
C VAL A 419 45.47 -10.94 -18.28
N LEU A 420 45.36 -12.00 -19.09
CA LEU A 420 44.09 -12.36 -19.73
C LEU A 420 43.04 -12.80 -18.69
N GLU A 421 42.00 -12.00 -18.51
CA GLU A 421 40.86 -12.23 -17.62
C GLU A 421 39.54 -12.40 -18.38
N TYR A 422 39.48 -12.04 -19.67
CA TYR A 422 38.25 -11.90 -20.46
C TYR A 422 37.28 -10.86 -19.86
N VAL A 423 36.12 -10.66 -20.50
CA VAL A 423 35.06 -9.82 -19.94
C VAL A 423 34.63 -10.35 -18.58
N HIS A 424 34.81 -9.51 -17.56
CA HIS A 424 34.56 -9.85 -16.18
C HIS A 424 33.87 -8.67 -15.46
N THR A 425 33.65 -8.82 -14.15
CA THR A 425 32.95 -7.81 -13.35
C THR A 425 33.68 -7.51 -12.06
N SER A 426 33.66 -6.25 -11.65
CA SER A 426 34.07 -5.81 -10.32
C SER A 426 32.98 -4.97 -9.67
N THR A 427 33.08 -4.78 -8.36
CA THR A 427 32.06 -4.09 -7.55
C THR A 427 32.65 -2.83 -6.93
N ILE A 428 31.89 -1.74 -7.02
CA ILE A 428 32.13 -0.51 -6.29
C ILE A 428 31.11 -0.46 -5.13
N SER A 429 31.61 -0.29 -3.91
CA SER A 429 30.79 -0.14 -2.72
C SER A 429 30.86 1.27 -2.15
N HIS A 430 29.80 1.66 -1.44
CA HIS A 430 29.64 3.00 -0.89
C HIS A 430 29.33 2.91 0.59
N SER A 431 30.08 3.65 1.41
CA SER A 431 29.79 3.80 2.83
C SER A 431 29.58 5.26 3.17
N VAL A 432 28.59 5.55 4.00
CA VAL A 432 28.21 6.91 4.36
C VAL A 432 28.53 7.18 5.82
N SER A 433 29.15 8.33 6.08
CA SER A 433 29.40 8.81 7.44
C SER A 433 28.97 10.27 7.59
N SER A 434 28.33 10.58 8.72
CA SER A 434 27.92 11.94 9.05
C SER A 434 27.72 12.13 10.55
N VAL A 435 27.67 13.38 11.00
CA VAL A 435 27.13 13.72 12.32
C VAL A 435 25.60 13.75 12.28
N ASP A 436 25.02 13.95 11.10
CA ASP A 436 23.59 13.81 10.89
C ASP A 436 23.19 12.33 11.02
N GLY A 437 22.41 12.03 12.06
CA GLY A 437 21.95 10.68 12.35
C GLY A 437 21.01 10.08 11.30
N GLY A 438 20.44 10.89 10.41
CA GLY A 438 19.66 10.41 9.26
C GLY A 438 20.53 9.80 8.15
N TYR A 439 21.78 10.25 8.05
CA TYR A 439 22.73 9.80 7.02
C TYR A 439 23.82 8.85 7.55
N ASP A 440 24.19 8.94 8.82
CA ASP A 440 25.29 8.13 9.36
C ASP A 440 25.02 6.62 9.24
N GLY A 441 25.86 5.94 8.45
CA GLY A 441 25.74 4.51 8.21
C GLY A 441 24.53 4.09 7.36
N ILE A 442 23.88 5.01 6.63
CA ILE A 442 22.81 4.65 5.70
C ILE A 442 23.35 3.67 4.63
N ALA A 443 22.54 2.66 4.31
CA ALA A 443 22.89 1.68 3.29
C ALA A 443 22.77 2.29 1.89
N VAL A 444 23.72 1.95 1.02
CA VAL A 444 23.74 2.35 -0.39
C VAL A 444 24.03 1.09 -1.19
N ASP A 445 23.30 0.89 -2.28
CA ASP A 445 23.47 -0.29 -3.11
C ASP A 445 24.83 -0.30 -3.81
N ASP A 446 25.45 -1.48 -3.86
CA ASP A 446 26.69 -1.70 -4.58
C ASP A 446 26.48 -1.55 -6.09
N LEU A 447 27.46 -0.95 -6.76
CA LEU A 447 27.49 -0.79 -8.21
C LEU A 447 28.33 -1.90 -8.85
N VAL A 448 27.71 -2.70 -9.71
CA VAL A 448 28.42 -3.73 -10.50
C VAL A 448 28.89 -3.10 -11.81
N VAL A 449 30.19 -3.22 -12.08
CA VAL A 449 30.86 -2.69 -13.27
C VAL A 449 31.31 -3.85 -14.15
N THR A 450 31.07 -3.75 -15.45
CA THR A 450 31.62 -4.69 -16.45
C THR A 450 32.94 -4.16 -16.96
N ILE A 451 33.94 -5.03 -17.05
CA ILE A 451 35.30 -4.70 -17.49
C ILE A 451 35.60 -5.49 -18.76
N GLU A 452 36.00 -4.78 -19.81
CA GLU A 452 36.50 -5.33 -21.06
C GLU A 452 38.03 -5.38 -21.04
N ASP A 453 38.53 -6.61 -20.94
CA ASP A 453 39.94 -7.00 -20.97
C ASP A 453 40.56 -6.75 -22.35
N ASP A 454 41.75 -6.16 -22.42
CA ASP A 454 42.43 -5.92 -23.70
C ASP A 454 43.43 -7.02 -24.10
N GLU A 455 43.71 -7.98 -23.24
CA GLU A 455 44.56 -9.14 -23.57
C GLU A 455 43.89 -10.14 -24.53
N CYS A 456 44.65 -10.59 -25.53
CA CYS A 456 44.20 -11.60 -26.48
C CYS A 456 44.88 -12.96 -26.33
N GLY A 457 44.37 -13.83 -25.46
CA GLY A 457 44.68 -15.26 -25.49
C GLY A 457 46.17 -15.62 -25.38
N ALA A 458 46.50 -16.91 -25.51
CA ALA A 458 47.90 -17.35 -25.54
C ALA A 458 48.67 -16.96 -26.83
N TRP A 459 47.99 -16.36 -27.82
CA TRP A 459 48.56 -16.04 -29.14
C TRP A 459 48.83 -14.54 -29.32
N GLY A 460 48.41 -13.68 -28.38
CA GLY A 460 48.42 -12.24 -28.52
C GLY A 460 47.51 -11.75 -29.65
N TYR A 461 47.55 -10.45 -29.94
CA TYR A 461 46.98 -9.90 -31.16
C TYR A 461 47.62 -10.58 -32.37
N GLN A 462 46.79 -11.01 -33.32
CA GLN A 462 47.34 -11.45 -34.61
C GLN A 462 47.94 -10.25 -35.34
N GLU A 463 48.97 -10.45 -36.17
CA GLU A 463 49.61 -9.37 -36.94
C GLU A 463 48.64 -8.56 -37.83
N THR A 464 47.42 -9.06 -38.03
CA THR A 464 46.36 -8.43 -38.84
C THR A 464 45.17 -7.94 -38.01
N ASP A 465 45.28 -7.99 -36.68
CA ASP A 465 44.32 -7.42 -35.74
C ASP A 465 44.78 -5.98 -35.44
N TYR A 466 44.36 -5.05 -36.30
CA TYR A 466 44.85 -3.68 -36.32
C TYR A 466 44.12 -2.78 -35.33
N ASN A 467 42.89 -3.13 -34.95
CA ASN A 467 42.14 -2.40 -33.91
C ASN A 467 42.27 -3.05 -32.53
N GLN A 468 43.04 -4.15 -32.42
CA GLN A 468 43.37 -4.81 -31.15
C GLN A 468 42.11 -5.25 -30.39
N ASP A 469 41.14 -5.83 -31.10
CA ASP A 469 39.87 -6.31 -30.52
C ASP A 469 39.80 -7.84 -30.35
N CYS A 470 40.95 -8.52 -30.49
CA CYS A 470 41.13 -9.96 -30.49
C CYS A 470 40.47 -10.71 -31.66
N VAL A 471 39.88 -10.01 -32.63
CA VAL A 471 39.11 -10.61 -33.73
C VAL A 471 39.46 -9.97 -35.07
N VAL A 472 40.29 -10.65 -35.87
CA VAL A 472 40.55 -10.22 -37.25
C VAL A 472 39.27 -10.25 -38.10
N ASN A 473 38.72 -9.08 -38.39
CA ASN A 473 37.47 -8.86 -39.11
C ASN A 473 37.54 -7.65 -40.07
N LEU A 474 36.39 -7.13 -40.49
CA LEU A 474 36.33 -6.03 -41.47
C LEU A 474 36.72 -4.68 -40.84
N ALA A 475 36.58 -4.52 -39.53
CA ALA A 475 37.00 -3.35 -38.76
C ALA A 475 38.52 -3.17 -38.86
N ASP A 476 39.30 -4.24 -38.73
CA ASP A 476 40.75 -4.23 -38.93
C ASP A 476 41.15 -3.74 -40.30
N PHE A 477 40.43 -4.21 -41.33
CA PHE A 477 40.70 -3.79 -42.70
C PHE A 477 40.42 -2.30 -42.90
N ALA A 478 39.38 -1.78 -42.25
CA ALA A 478 39.08 -0.35 -42.27
C ALA A 478 40.18 0.46 -41.59
N HIS A 479 40.66 0.00 -40.43
CA HIS A 479 41.71 0.69 -39.69
C HIS A 479 43.07 0.66 -40.41
N PHE A 480 43.41 -0.50 -40.98
CA PHE A 480 44.54 -0.64 -41.90
C PHE A 480 44.43 0.31 -43.09
N ALA A 481 43.24 0.42 -43.70
CA ALA A 481 43.04 1.32 -44.84
C ALA A 481 43.19 2.80 -44.46
N GLU A 482 42.75 3.21 -43.26
CA GLU A 482 42.95 4.56 -42.73
C GLU A 482 44.44 4.87 -42.51
N LEU A 483 45.17 3.97 -41.85
CA LEU A 483 46.62 4.09 -41.66
C LEU A 483 47.37 4.11 -43.01
N TRP A 484 46.95 3.28 -43.95
CA TRP A 484 47.50 3.25 -45.31
C TRP A 484 47.27 4.56 -46.08
N LEU A 485 46.10 5.19 -45.91
CA LEU A 485 45.78 6.48 -46.52
C LEU A 485 46.59 7.63 -45.91
N LEU A 486 46.95 7.54 -44.62
CA LEU A 486 47.86 8.48 -43.94
C LEU A 486 49.32 8.30 -44.40
N CYS A 487 49.76 7.05 -44.61
CA CYS A 487 51.14 6.69 -44.96
C CYS A 487 51.33 6.31 -46.45
N THR A 488 50.81 7.13 -47.37
CA THR A 488 50.98 6.89 -48.83
C THR A 488 52.38 7.21 -49.37
N GLN A 489 53.28 7.78 -48.56
CA GLN A 489 54.67 8.04 -48.94
C GLN A 489 55.63 7.09 -48.19
N PRO A 490 56.37 6.21 -48.89
CA PRO A 490 57.24 5.21 -48.28
C PRO A 490 58.48 5.75 -47.53
N TYR A 491 58.58 7.07 -47.35
CA TYR A 491 59.66 7.78 -46.66
C TYR A 491 59.17 8.96 -45.79
N GLY A 492 57.87 9.04 -45.47
CA GLY A 492 57.35 10.04 -44.52
C GLY A 492 57.71 9.67 -43.08
N GLU A 493 58.13 10.64 -42.27
CA GLU A 493 58.37 10.41 -40.83
C GLU A 493 57.08 9.92 -40.17
N GLY A 494 57.15 8.79 -39.43
CA GLY A 494 56.02 8.19 -38.71
C GLY A 494 55.41 6.92 -39.35
N CYS A 495 55.97 6.39 -40.44
CA CYS A 495 55.43 5.23 -41.18
C CYS A 495 56.25 3.93 -41.04
N ASP A 496 57.01 3.76 -39.96
CA ASP A 496 57.94 2.63 -39.80
C ASP A 496 57.26 1.30 -39.39
N ASP A 497 56.03 1.33 -38.85
CA ASP A 497 55.30 0.16 -38.35
C ASP A 497 54.41 -0.57 -39.39
N LEU A 498 54.38 -0.14 -40.65
CA LEU A 498 53.60 -0.79 -41.72
C LEU A 498 54.36 -1.93 -42.44
N ARG A 499 55.38 -2.53 -41.83
CA ARG A 499 56.25 -3.55 -42.46
C ARG A 499 56.15 -4.94 -41.88
#